data_AF-A0A812RH80-F1
#
_entry.id   AF-A0A812RH80-F1
#
_cell.length_a   1.000
_cell.length_b   1.000
_cell.length_c   1.000
_cell.angle_alpha   90.00
_cell.angle_beta   90.00
_cell.angle_gamma   90.00
#
_symmetry.space_group_name_H-M   'P 1'
#
loop_
_entity.id
_entity.type
_entity.pdbx_description
1 polymer ?
#
loop_
_entity_poly.entity_id
_entity_poly.type
_entity_poly.pdbx_seq_one_letter_code
_entity_poly.pdbx_strand_id
1 'polypeptide(L)'
;MCSPADAAVIKRTLEISRYAAHLAVRNQQLLLKRDGQVVGHAPCEDLGVVMVDHPQATYSHHALVSLAEAGAAVVLCGRDHLPAALVLPLAQHSQLVSRMADQIAASRPLKKRLWKQLVVAKIQAQARNVDPRLPAQKKLLALADEVRSGDPTNVEAHAAKVYWRNWLATADTLEADTEPFRRDANAGGLNAFLNYGYAILRAAIGRTIVAAGLQPGLGLHHVGRGNAFCLADDLIEPFRPLVDERVREMHRQGYVTLEQPAKAELLGVLTTPMQIGGKPQTGPLMVMLHRVAASLAGCYAGEERRLAIPLPEPNMRITGYRLMWVLAMFDLPTDTRDARRNYTLFRKQLISNGFQQMQYSVYARPCPSRENAEVHLARIEAHLPPAGEVRVLAITDKQFERMQIFWGRKRRAIEQPPHQLELF
;
A
#
# COMPACT_ATOMS: atom_id res chain seq x y z
N MET A 1 4.14 -30.00 19.06
CA MET A 1 5.48 -29.43 18.83
C MET A 1 5.40 -28.62 17.54
N CYS A 2 5.36 -27.28 17.64
CA CYS A 2 5.25 -26.39 16.49
C CYS A 2 6.65 -26.18 15.90
N SER A 3 6.81 -26.38 14.60
CA SER A 3 8.07 -26.18 13.88
C SER A 3 8.44 -24.68 13.83
N PRO A 4 9.71 -24.30 14.12
CA PRO A 4 10.18 -22.94 14.01
C PRO A 4 10.65 -22.66 12.56
N ALA A 5 9.74 -22.30 11.66
CA ALA A 5 10.12 -21.91 10.28
C ALA A 5 9.19 -20.95 9.51
N ASP A 6 8.13 -20.39 10.10
CA ASP A 6 7.31 -19.37 9.39
C ASP A 6 7.79 -17.96 9.73
N ALA A 7 8.97 -17.59 9.23
CA ALA A 7 9.25 -16.18 9.01
C ALA A 7 8.24 -15.71 7.96
N ALA A 8 7.28 -14.86 8.35
CA ALA A 8 6.23 -14.38 7.46
C ALA A 8 6.86 -13.69 6.23
N VAL A 9 6.97 -14.42 5.12
CA VAL A 9 7.43 -13.88 3.84
C VAL A 9 6.48 -12.74 3.47
N ILE A 10 7.05 -11.55 3.31
CA ILE A 10 6.27 -10.36 2.94
C ILE A 10 5.77 -10.58 1.52
N LYS A 11 4.48 -10.90 1.43
CA LYS A 11 3.80 -10.99 0.14
C LYS A 11 3.83 -9.63 -0.56
N ARG A 12 4.00 -9.63 -1.88
CA ARG A 12 4.06 -8.46 -2.76
C ARG A 12 2.75 -8.31 -3.53
N THR A 13 2.52 -7.12 -4.07
CA THR A 13 1.41 -6.87 -4.98
C THR A 13 1.99 -6.58 -6.37
N LEU A 14 1.55 -7.37 -7.35
CA LEU A 14 1.96 -7.25 -8.75
C LEU A 14 0.85 -6.61 -9.57
N GLU A 15 1.16 -5.60 -10.37
CA GLU A 15 0.22 -4.97 -11.30
C GLU A 15 0.66 -5.10 -12.76
N ILE A 16 -0.28 -5.51 -13.61
CA ILE A 16 -0.07 -5.71 -15.04
C ILE A 16 -1.04 -4.79 -15.79
N SER A 17 -0.61 -3.53 -15.97
CA SER A 17 -1.44 -2.46 -16.56
C SER A 17 -0.76 -1.69 -17.69
N ARG A 18 0.58 -1.61 -17.74
CA ARG A 18 1.31 -0.78 -18.71
C ARG A 18 1.43 -1.39 -20.10
N TYR A 19 1.69 -2.69 -20.15
CA TYR A 19 1.94 -3.42 -21.39
C TYR A 19 1.16 -4.71 -21.40
N ALA A 20 0.70 -5.11 -22.59
CA ALA A 20 0.18 -6.45 -22.80
C ALA A 20 1.26 -7.48 -22.42
N ALA A 21 0.90 -8.42 -21.56
CA ALA A 21 1.75 -9.52 -21.16
C ALA A 21 0.94 -10.83 -21.11
N HIS A 22 1.59 -11.92 -21.47
CA HIS A 22 1.11 -13.28 -21.25
C HIS A 22 1.69 -13.82 -19.95
N LEU A 23 0.82 -14.14 -18.99
CA LEU A 23 1.20 -14.73 -17.70
C LEU A 23 1.31 -16.24 -17.84
N ALA A 24 2.51 -16.76 -17.60
CA ALA A 24 2.78 -18.19 -17.55
C ALA A 24 3.51 -18.54 -16.24
N VAL A 25 3.48 -19.79 -15.82
CA VAL A 25 4.28 -20.24 -14.66
C VAL A 25 5.27 -21.31 -15.12
N ARG A 26 6.50 -21.23 -14.62
CA ARG A 26 7.53 -22.26 -14.75
C ARG A 26 8.36 -22.31 -13.48
N ASN A 27 8.58 -23.50 -12.92
CA ASN A 27 9.38 -23.69 -11.71
C ASN A 27 8.92 -22.79 -10.54
N GLN A 28 7.60 -22.70 -10.30
CA GLN A 28 7.00 -21.83 -9.27
C GLN A 28 7.33 -20.32 -9.41
N GLN A 29 7.78 -19.90 -10.59
CA GLN A 29 7.94 -18.49 -10.95
C GLN A 29 6.81 -18.10 -11.89
N LEU A 30 6.10 -17.04 -11.55
CA LEU A 30 5.26 -16.32 -12.49
C LEU A 30 6.17 -15.61 -13.49
N LEU A 31 5.94 -15.85 -14.76
CA LEU A 31 6.65 -15.25 -15.89
C LEU A 31 5.69 -14.30 -16.61
N LEU A 32 6.16 -13.08 -16.84
CA LEU A 32 5.50 -12.11 -17.72
C LEU A 32 6.17 -12.20 -19.09
N LYS A 33 5.43 -12.65 -20.09
CA LYS A 33 5.95 -12.78 -21.46
C LYS A 33 5.35 -11.72 -22.38
N ARG A 34 6.18 -11.09 -23.20
CA ARG A 34 5.77 -10.19 -24.28
C ARG A 34 6.51 -10.58 -25.54
N ASP A 35 5.78 -10.71 -26.66
CA ASP A 35 6.34 -11.13 -27.95
C ASP A 35 7.20 -12.41 -27.86
N GLY A 36 6.76 -13.36 -27.03
CA GLY A 36 7.45 -14.63 -26.77
C GLY A 36 8.64 -14.56 -25.80
N GLN A 37 9.09 -13.36 -25.41
CA GLN A 37 10.21 -13.17 -24.48
C GLN A 37 9.75 -12.92 -23.06
N VAL A 38 10.50 -13.44 -22.07
CA VAL A 38 10.26 -13.14 -20.65
C VAL A 38 10.77 -11.74 -20.35
N VAL A 39 9.86 -10.84 -19.98
CA VAL A 39 10.17 -9.44 -19.65
C VAL A 39 10.18 -9.18 -18.15
N GLY A 40 9.72 -10.14 -17.35
CA GLY A 40 9.74 -10.09 -15.89
C GLY A 40 9.37 -11.42 -15.27
N HIS A 41 9.74 -11.62 -14.01
CA HIS A 41 9.32 -12.78 -13.25
C HIS A 41 9.27 -12.50 -11.75
N ALA A 42 8.44 -13.26 -11.04
CA ALA A 42 8.36 -13.23 -9.59
C ALA A 42 8.04 -14.63 -9.03
N PRO A 43 8.59 -15.03 -7.87
CA PRO A 43 8.18 -16.26 -7.20
C PRO A 43 6.68 -16.21 -6.87
N CYS A 44 5.92 -17.26 -7.19
CA CYS A 44 4.49 -17.30 -6.86
C CYS A 44 4.24 -17.20 -5.35
N GLU A 45 5.13 -17.79 -4.54
CA GLU A 45 5.07 -17.70 -3.08
C GLU A 45 5.29 -16.29 -2.54
N ASP A 46 5.90 -15.39 -3.30
CA ASP A 46 6.08 -13.99 -2.91
C ASP A 46 4.85 -13.16 -3.26
N LEU A 47 3.91 -13.66 -4.07
CA LEU A 47 2.77 -12.86 -4.55
C LEU A 47 1.56 -13.00 -3.62
N GLY A 48 1.04 -11.85 -3.17
CA GLY A 48 -0.18 -11.75 -2.37
C GLY A 48 -1.37 -11.34 -3.21
N VAL A 49 -1.21 -10.31 -4.03
CA VAL A 49 -2.25 -9.81 -4.94
C VAL A 49 -1.63 -9.63 -6.32
N VAL A 50 -2.29 -10.14 -7.36
CA VAL A 50 -1.92 -9.91 -8.76
C VAL A 50 -3.08 -9.20 -9.44
N MET A 51 -2.88 -7.95 -9.85
CA MET A 51 -3.88 -7.14 -10.52
C MET A 51 -3.61 -7.12 -12.03
N VAL A 52 -4.59 -7.60 -12.80
CA VAL A 52 -4.54 -7.66 -14.25
C VAL A 52 -5.51 -6.62 -14.79
N ASP A 53 -4.96 -5.54 -15.32
CA ASP A 53 -5.72 -4.37 -15.75
C ASP A 53 -5.52 -4.03 -17.23
N HIS A 54 -4.42 -4.50 -17.83
CA HIS A 54 -4.22 -4.32 -19.26
C HIS A 54 -5.24 -5.16 -20.06
N PRO A 55 -6.06 -4.56 -20.95
CA PRO A 55 -7.18 -5.26 -21.62
C PRO A 55 -6.73 -6.37 -22.57
N GLN A 56 -5.46 -6.34 -23.01
CA GLN A 56 -4.86 -7.39 -23.86
C GLN A 56 -3.98 -8.37 -23.07
N ALA A 57 -3.99 -8.32 -21.73
CA ALA A 57 -3.29 -9.33 -20.95
C ALA A 57 -3.92 -10.72 -21.19
N THR A 58 -3.07 -11.74 -21.27
CA THR A 58 -3.51 -13.13 -21.42
C THR A 58 -2.85 -13.99 -20.35
N TYR A 59 -3.41 -15.16 -20.06
CA TYR A 59 -2.89 -16.04 -19.02
C TYR A 59 -3.07 -17.49 -19.43
N SER A 60 -2.09 -18.32 -19.07
CA SER A 60 -2.26 -19.77 -19.09
C SER A 60 -3.13 -20.21 -17.92
N HIS A 61 -3.88 -21.30 -18.11
CA HIS A 61 -4.63 -21.94 -17.03
C HIS A 61 -3.72 -22.27 -15.83
N HIS A 62 -2.53 -22.80 -16.11
CA HIS A 62 -1.54 -23.14 -15.08
C HIS A 62 -1.09 -21.92 -14.24
N ALA A 63 -1.00 -20.73 -14.83
CA ALA A 63 -0.64 -19.52 -14.08
C ALA A 63 -1.70 -19.15 -13.03
N LEU A 64 -2.98 -19.21 -13.39
CA LEU A 64 -4.07 -18.90 -12.46
C LEU A 64 -4.13 -19.91 -11.30
N VAL A 65 -4.01 -21.21 -11.63
CA VAL A 65 -4.00 -22.28 -10.61
C VAL A 65 -2.79 -22.14 -9.68
N SER A 66 -1.59 -21.95 -10.21
CA SER A 66 -0.37 -21.84 -9.39
C SER A 66 -0.39 -20.62 -8.47
N LEU A 67 -0.93 -19.48 -8.94
CA LEU A 67 -1.11 -18.29 -8.10
C LEU A 67 -2.11 -18.55 -6.96
N ALA A 68 -3.23 -19.21 -7.25
CA ALA A 68 -4.20 -19.59 -6.23
C ALA A 68 -3.61 -20.58 -5.21
N GLU A 69 -2.87 -21.61 -5.66
CA GLU A 69 -2.20 -22.57 -4.78
C GLU A 69 -1.13 -21.90 -3.90
N ALA A 70 -0.42 -20.90 -4.42
CA ALA A 70 0.51 -20.08 -3.64
C ALA A 70 -0.17 -19.06 -2.69
N GLY A 71 -1.51 -19.04 -2.67
CA GLY A 71 -2.32 -18.18 -1.83
C GLY A 71 -2.38 -16.72 -2.30
N ALA A 72 -2.13 -16.45 -3.58
CA ALA A 72 -2.30 -15.13 -4.19
C ALA A 72 -3.76 -14.94 -4.64
N ALA A 73 -4.29 -13.73 -4.45
CA ALA A 73 -5.56 -13.32 -5.07
C ALA A 73 -5.29 -12.67 -6.43
N VAL A 74 -6.06 -13.03 -7.45
CA VAL A 74 -5.98 -12.37 -8.77
C VAL A 74 -7.17 -11.44 -8.95
N VAL A 75 -6.90 -10.17 -9.20
CA VAL A 75 -7.91 -9.13 -9.47
C VAL A 75 -7.94 -8.91 -10.97
N LEU A 76 -9.07 -9.17 -11.61
CA LEU A 76 -9.28 -8.93 -13.04
C LEU A 76 -10.05 -7.63 -13.19
N CYS A 77 -9.45 -6.61 -13.82
CA CYS A 77 -10.10 -5.32 -14.02
C CYS A 77 -10.85 -5.26 -15.36
N GLY A 78 -11.92 -4.48 -15.39
CA GLY A 78 -12.73 -4.16 -16.57
C GLY A 78 -12.14 -3.02 -17.38
N ARG A 79 -12.90 -2.56 -18.39
CA ARG A 79 -12.49 -1.47 -19.30
C ARG A 79 -12.35 -0.11 -18.61
N ASP A 80 -12.96 0.05 -17.45
CA ASP A 80 -12.94 1.23 -16.58
C ASP A 80 -11.79 1.20 -15.55
N HIS A 81 -10.89 0.21 -15.66
CA HIS A 81 -9.82 -0.06 -14.71
C HIS A 81 -10.28 -0.46 -13.30
N LEU A 82 -11.58 -0.72 -13.12
CA LEU A 82 -12.14 -1.18 -11.86
C LEU A 82 -12.22 -2.72 -11.86
N PRO A 83 -12.11 -3.39 -10.71
CA PRO A 83 -12.23 -4.85 -10.64
C PRO A 83 -13.58 -5.35 -11.17
N ALA A 84 -13.52 -6.22 -12.17
CA ALA A 84 -14.65 -6.95 -12.72
C ALA A 84 -14.77 -8.36 -12.11
N ALA A 85 -13.67 -8.97 -11.71
CA ALA A 85 -13.68 -10.28 -11.04
C ALA A 85 -12.51 -10.45 -10.06
N LEU A 86 -12.70 -11.37 -9.11
CA LEU A 86 -11.70 -11.78 -8.14
C LEU A 86 -11.55 -13.30 -8.19
N VAL A 87 -10.34 -13.78 -8.46
CA VAL A 87 -9.97 -15.18 -8.27
C VAL A 87 -9.34 -15.28 -6.89
N LEU A 88 -10.07 -15.87 -5.96
CA LEU A 88 -9.58 -16.12 -4.61
C LEU A 88 -9.10 -17.56 -4.46
N PRO A 89 -8.00 -17.79 -3.74
CA PRO A 89 -7.51 -19.14 -3.49
C PRO A 89 -8.54 -19.91 -2.68
N LEU A 90 -8.88 -21.15 -3.07
CA LEU A 90 -9.65 -22.03 -2.19
C LEU A 90 -8.74 -22.40 -1.01
N ALA A 91 -9.11 -21.99 0.19
CA ALA A 91 -8.24 -22.17 1.35
C ALA A 91 -7.95 -23.66 1.61
N GLN A 92 -6.67 -24.03 1.59
CA GLN A 92 -6.17 -25.29 2.15
C GLN A 92 -6.04 -25.18 3.69
N HIS A 93 -7.08 -24.67 4.35
CA HIS A 93 -7.07 -24.47 5.79
C HIS A 93 -7.77 -25.65 6.48
N SER A 94 -7.05 -26.39 7.32
CA SER A 94 -7.58 -27.58 8.02
C SER A 94 -8.82 -27.29 8.88
N GLN A 95 -8.97 -26.04 9.34
CA GLN A 95 -10.12 -25.55 10.12
C GLN A 95 -11.19 -24.83 9.30
N LEU A 96 -11.18 -24.91 7.97
CA LEU A 96 -12.12 -24.18 7.11
C LEU A 96 -13.58 -24.48 7.48
N VAL A 97 -13.93 -25.77 7.60
CA VAL A 97 -15.30 -26.20 7.87
C VAL A 97 -15.77 -25.72 9.25
N SER A 98 -14.92 -25.84 10.28
CA SER A 98 -15.27 -25.41 11.64
C SER A 98 -15.44 -23.90 11.72
N ARG A 99 -14.54 -23.12 11.13
CA ARG A 99 -14.64 -21.64 11.13
C ARG A 99 -15.86 -21.14 10.34
N MET A 100 -16.19 -21.80 9.22
CA MET A 100 -17.43 -21.49 8.50
C MET A 100 -18.66 -21.81 9.35
N ALA A 101 -18.67 -22.94 10.07
CA ALA A 101 -19.75 -23.29 10.97
C ALA A 101 -19.92 -22.25 12.09
N ASP A 102 -18.81 -21.82 12.72
CA ASP A 102 -18.81 -20.76 13.75
C ASP A 102 -19.33 -19.43 13.18
N GLN A 103 -18.89 -19.05 11.98
CA GLN A 103 -19.35 -17.83 11.30
C GLN A 103 -20.85 -17.86 10.98
N ILE A 104 -21.37 -19.02 10.56
CA ILE A 104 -22.80 -19.22 10.29
C ILE A 104 -23.60 -19.17 11.60
N ALA A 105 -23.10 -19.84 12.65
CA ALA A 105 -23.72 -19.90 13.97
C ALA A 105 -23.65 -18.56 14.75
N ALA A 106 -22.78 -17.64 14.32
CA ALA A 106 -22.56 -16.36 14.98
C ALA A 106 -23.87 -15.60 15.24
N SER A 107 -24.13 -15.34 16.53
CA SER A 107 -25.37 -14.69 16.97
C SER A 107 -25.51 -13.26 16.44
N ARG A 108 -26.76 -12.81 16.22
CA ARG A 108 -27.05 -11.42 15.80
C ARG A 108 -26.45 -10.37 16.76
N PRO A 109 -26.52 -10.53 18.11
CA PRO A 109 -25.87 -9.60 19.02
C PRO A 109 -24.35 -9.53 18.85
N LEU A 110 -23.67 -10.66 18.60
CA LEU A 110 -22.24 -10.67 18.32
C LEU A 110 -21.93 -9.85 17.06
N LYS A 111 -22.62 -10.15 15.95
CA LYS A 111 -22.42 -9.43 14.67
C LYS A 111 -22.62 -7.92 14.82
N LYS A 112 -23.69 -7.49 15.50
CA LYS A 112 -23.96 -6.07 15.79
C LYS A 112 -22.89 -5.39 16.67
N ARG A 113 -22.30 -6.12 17.62
CA ARG A 113 -21.20 -5.60 18.46
C ARG A 113 -19.90 -5.46 17.68
N LEU A 114 -19.57 -6.43 16.82
CA LEU A 114 -18.39 -6.37 15.96
C LEU A 114 -18.53 -5.27 14.91
N TRP A 115 -19.71 -5.15 14.28
CA TRP A 115 -20.02 -4.06 13.36
C TRP A 115 -19.83 -2.67 13.99
N LYS A 116 -20.33 -2.47 15.22
CA LYS A 116 -20.09 -1.23 15.97
C LYS A 116 -18.59 -0.90 16.06
N GLN A 117 -17.72 -1.88 16.31
CA GLN A 117 -16.27 -1.63 16.39
C GLN A 117 -15.71 -1.12 15.06
N LEU A 118 -16.16 -1.66 13.94
CA LEU A 118 -15.74 -1.24 12.59
C LEU A 118 -16.20 0.19 12.28
N VAL A 119 -17.46 0.53 12.59
CA VAL A 119 -18.00 1.89 12.39
C VAL A 119 -17.28 2.91 13.26
N VAL A 120 -17.07 2.60 14.55
CA VAL A 120 -16.31 3.49 15.46
C VAL A 120 -14.90 3.73 14.91
N ALA A 121 -14.20 2.66 14.51
CA ALA A 121 -12.85 2.77 13.95
C ALA A 121 -12.81 3.59 12.66
N LYS A 122 -13.81 3.41 11.76
CA LYS A 122 -13.98 4.24 10.55
C LYS A 122 -14.12 5.71 10.89
N ILE A 123 -15.05 6.07 11.79
CA ILE A 123 -15.32 7.48 12.12
C ILE A 123 -14.11 8.12 12.80
N GLN A 124 -13.42 7.39 13.69
CA GLN A 124 -12.18 7.85 14.30
C GLN A 124 -11.08 8.06 13.25
N ALA A 125 -10.97 7.17 12.26
CA ALA A 125 -10.03 7.31 11.16
C ALA A 125 -10.39 8.49 10.24
N GLN A 126 -11.67 8.74 9.98
CA GLN A 126 -12.15 9.93 9.27
C GLN A 126 -11.82 11.22 10.04
N ALA A 127 -11.99 11.23 11.37
CA ALA A 127 -11.63 12.37 12.21
C ALA A 127 -10.13 12.69 12.15
N ARG A 128 -9.26 11.65 12.14
CA ARG A 128 -7.81 11.83 11.95
C ARG A 128 -7.46 12.44 10.59
N ASN A 129 -8.27 12.18 9.57
CA ASN A 129 -8.07 12.75 8.25
C ASN A 129 -8.48 14.22 8.17
N VAL A 130 -9.37 14.72 9.03
CA VAL A 130 -9.78 16.14 8.99
C VAL A 130 -8.74 17.03 9.68
N ASP A 131 -8.51 18.25 9.16
CA ASP A 131 -7.63 19.23 9.80
C ASP A 131 -8.05 19.42 11.27
N PRO A 132 -7.14 19.22 12.24
CA PRO A 132 -7.48 19.26 13.66
C PRO A 132 -7.97 20.63 14.15
N ARG A 133 -7.71 21.69 13.39
CA ARG A 133 -8.19 23.05 13.70
C ARG A 133 -9.67 23.23 13.33
N LEU A 134 -10.25 22.34 12.51
CA LEU A 134 -11.64 22.45 12.07
C LEU A 134 -12.61 21.87 13.12
N PRO A 135 -13.75 22.54 13.38
CA PRO A 135 -14.79 22.02 14.29
C PRO A 135 -15.32 20.64 13.87
N ALA A 136 -15.26 20.33 12.58
CA ALA A 136 -15.66 19.04 12.02
C ALA A 136 -14.92 17.86 12.64
N GLN A 137 -13.65 18.00 13.02
CA GLN A 137 -12.91 16.92 13.68
C GLN A 137 -13.54 16.55 15.02
N LYS A 138 -13.77 17.54 15.90
CA LYS A 138 -14.40 17.32 17.22
C LYS A 138 -15.79 16.70 17.07
N LYS A 139 -16.56 17.16 16.07
CA LYS A 139 -17.88 16.60 15.75
C LYS A 139 -17.79 15.13 15.33
N LEU A 140 -16.82 14.74 14.50
CA LEU A 140 -16.63 13.34 14.13
C LEU A 140 -16.25 12.47 15.33
N LEU A 141 -15.38 12.95 16.22
CA LEU A 141 -15.03 12.22 17.45
C LEU A 141 -16.26 12.02 18.35
N ALA A 142 -17.09 13.05 18.54
CA ALA A 142 -18.34 12.92 19.29
C ALA A 142 -19.30 11.90 18.65
N LEU A 143 -19.45 11.93 17.32
CA LEU A 143 -20.25 10.93 16.60
C LEU A 143 -19.71 9.51 16.80
N ALA A 144 -18.39 9.32 16.86
CA ALA A 144 -17.81 8.00 17.12
C ALA A 144 -18.23 7.43 18.48
N ASP A 145 -18.35 8.28 19.50
CA ASP A 145 -18.78 7.88 20.84
C ASP A 145 -20.29 7.55 20.90
N GLU A 146 -21.10 8.15 20.02
CA GLU A 146 -22.55 7.92 19.92
C GLU A 146 -22.93 6.59 19.27
N VAL A 147 -22.01 5.94 18.54
CA VAL A 147 -22.32 4.70 17.79
C VAL A 147 -22.81 3.60 18.74
N ARG A 148 -24.03 3.11 18.51
CA ARG A 148 -24.64 2.00 19.26
C ARG A 148 -24.50 0.67 18.52
N SER A 149 -24.81 -0.44 19.20
CA SER A 149 -24.68 -1.78 18.62
C SER A 149 -25.60 -1.93 17.40
N GLY A 150 -25.02 -2.23 16.24
CA GLY A 150 -25.74 -2.30 14.97
C GLY A 150 -26.07 -0.95 14.34
N ASP A 151 -25.56 0.16 14.88
CA ASP A 151 -25.76 1.54 14.41
C ASP A 151 -27.21 1.88 13.94
N PRO A 152 -28.23 1.70 14.80
CA PRO A 152 -29.63 1.81 14.40
C PRO A 152 -30.04 3.22 13.95
N THR A 153 -29.32 4.25 14.39
CA THR A 153 -29.57 5.66 14.04
C THR A 153 -28.71 6.12 12.86
N ASN A 154 -27.96 5.21 12.24
CA ASN A 154 -27.11 5.48 11.07
C ASN A 154 -26.11 6.62 11.29
N VAL A 155 -25.43 6.57 12.44
CA VAL A 155 -24.37 7.52 12.81
C VAL A 155 -23.26 7.50 11.77
N GLU A 156 -22.99 6.35 11.16
CA GLU A 156 -22.04 6.19 10.05
C GLU A 156 -22.33 7.16 8.90
N ALA A 157 -23.57 7.22 8.41
CA ALA A 157 -23.94 8.10 7.30
C ALA A 157 -23.84 9.59 7.69
N HIS A 158 -24.21 9.93 8.93
CA HIS A 158 -24.06 11.28 9.47
C HIS A 158 -22.59 11.71 9.52
N ALA A 159 -21.71 10.83 10.03
CA ALA A 159 -20.27 11.05 10.05
C ALA A 159 -19.70 11.19 8.63
N ALA A 160 -20.09 10.33 7.69
CA ALA A 160 -19.64 10.41 6.30
C ALA A 160 -20.01 11.75 5.64
N LYS A 161 -21.21 12.28 5.90
CA LYS A 161 -21.64 13.60 5.39
C LYS A 161 -20.79 14.74 5.94
N VAL A 162 -20.47 14.70 7.24
CA VAL A 162 -19.56 15.68 7.87
C VAL A 162 -18.16 15.54 7.28
N TYR A 163 -17.67 14.31 7.17
CA TYR A 163 -16.33 14.01 6.67
C TYR A 163 -16.10 14.52 5.25
N TRP A 164 -16.91 14.10 4.27
CA TRP A 164 -16.68 14.45 2.87
C TRP A 164 -16.77 15.95 2.59
N ARG A 165 -17.67 16.67 3.30
CA ARG A 165 -17.76 18.14 3.24
C ARG A 165 -16.48 18.85 3.71
N ASN A 166 -15.68 18.21 4.57
CA ASN A 166 -14.48 18.80 5.17
C ASN A 166 -13.19 18.06 4.76
N TRP A 167 -13.28 17.10 3.83
CA TRP A 167 -12.15 16.21 3.52
C TRP A 167 -10.96 16.95 2.88
N LEU A 168 -11.24 17.88 1.96
CA LEU A 168 -10.22 18.70 1.29
C LEU A 168 -9.95 20.04 1.99
N ALA A 169 -10.82 20.44 2.92
CA ALA A 169 -10.71 21.72 3.60
C ALA A 169 -9.54 21.75 4.60
N THR A 170 -8.87 22.89 4.69
CA THR A 170 -7.96 23.25 5.79
C THR A 170 -8.47 24.50 6.49
N ALA A 171 -7.96 24.79 7.69
CA ALA A 171 -8.32 26.05 8.38
C ALA A 171 -7.94 27.28 7.56
N ASP A 172 -6.94 27.17 6.67
CA ASP A 172 -6.42 28.26 5.86
C ASP A 172 -7.20 28.43 4.54
N THR A 173 -7.99 27.43 4.11
CA THR A 173 -8.79 27.46 2.88
C THR A 173 -10.28 27.56 3.14
N LEU A 174 -10.73 27.63 4.40
CA LEU A 174 -12.15 27.65 4.75
C LEU A 174 -12.86 28.94 4.32
N GLU A 175 -12.10 29.99 3.95
CA GLU A 175 -12.60 31.29 3.51
C GLU A 175 -12.74 31.43 1.98
N ALA A 176 -12.25 30.46 1.19
CA ALA A 176 -12.30 30.54 -0.28
C ALA A 176 -13.45 29.68 -0.85
N ASP A 177 -14.20 30.24 -1.81
CA ASP A 177 -15.33 29.69 -2.61
C ASP A 177 -15.05 28.32 -3.29
N THR A 178 -14.65 27.31 -2.53
CA THR A 178 -14.35 25.98 -3.02
C THR A 178 -15.54 25.09 -2.68
N GLU A 179 -16.25 24.61 -3.71
CA GLU A 179 -17.37 23.70 -3.49
C GLU A 179 -16.92 22.46 -2.70
N PRO A 180 -17.69 22.01 -1.69
CA PRO A 180 -17.33 20.84 -0.91
C PRO A 180 -17.29 19.60 -1.81
N PHE A 181 -16.26 18.77 -1.64
CA PHE A 181 -16.17 17.51 -2.36
C PHE A 181 -17.41 16.63 -2.09
N ARG A 182 -18.00 16.11 -3.16
CA ARG A 182 -19.09 15.14 -3.10
C ARG A 182 -18.59 13.76 -3.52
N ARG A 183 -18.73 12.80 -2.60
CA ARG A 183 -18.51 11.38 -2.88
C ARG A 183 -19.63 10.84 -3.77
N ASP A 184 -19.27 10.35 -4.95
CA ASP A 184 -20.16 9.70 -5.92
C ASP A 184 -19.41 8.54 -6.59
N ALA A 185 -19.96 7.33 -6.50
CA ALA A 185 -19.32 6.13 -7.05
C ALA A 185 -19.24 6.14 -8.59
N ASN A 186 -20.13 6.87 -9.27
CA ASN A 186 -20.20 6.89 -10.74
C ASN A 186 -19.47 8.09 -11.36
N ALA A 187 -18.96 9.00 -10.52
CA ALA A 187 -18.24 10.17 -10.98
C ALA A 187 -16.76 9.87 -11.28
N GLY A 188 -16.18 10.64 -12.21
CA GLY A 188 -14.75 10.61 -12.51
C GLY A 188 -13.89 11.41 -11.53
N GLY A 189 -12.70 11.82 -11.96
CA GLY A 189 -11.77 12.62 -11.14
C GLY A 189 -11.38 11.89 -9.85
N LEU A 190 -11.37 12.60 -8.72
CA LEU A 190 -10.98 12.03 -7.42
C LEU A 190 -11.86 10.84 -6.99
N ASN A 191 -13.12 10.78 -7.43
CA ASN A 191 -13.98 9.63 -7.14
C ASN A 191 -13.47 8.34 -7.79
N ALA A 192 -12.90 8.43 -9.00
CA ALA A 192 -12.28 7.28 -9.65
C ALA A 192 -11.05 6.78 -8.85
N PHE A 193 -10.22 7.69 -8.35
CA PHE A 193 -9.06 7.35 -7.50
C PHE A 193 -9.49 6.65 -6.22
N LEU A 194 -10.52 7.17 -5.54
CA LEU A 194 -11.09 6.55 -4.34
C LEU A 194 -11.65 5.16 -4.65
N ASN A 195 -12.42 5.02 -5.73
CA ASN A 195 -12.98 3.73 -6.17
C ASN A 195 -11.88 2.69 -6.38
N TYR A 196 -10.82 3.07 -7.10
CA TYR A 196 -9.68 2.20 -7.39
C TYR A 196 -8.92 1.78 -6.13
N GLY A 197 -8.61 2.73 -5.24
CA GLY A 197 -7.97 2.42 -3.96
C GLY A 197 -8.82 1.52 -3.05
N TYR A 198 -10.13 1.73 -3.00
CA TYR A 198 -11.03 0.84 -2.26
C TYR A 198 -11.11 -0.55 -2.88
N ALA A 199 -11.04 -0.65 -4.20
CA ALA A 199 -10.98 -1.93 -4.92
C ALA A 199 -9.73 -2.75 -4.54
N ILE A 200 -8.56 -2.10 -4.48
CA ILE A 200 -7.30 -2.72 -4.03
C ILE A 200 -7.45 -3.24 -2.59
N LEU A 201 -7.96 -2.40 -1.67
CA LEU A 201 -8.18 -2.82 -0.28
C LEU A 201 -9.17 -3.98 -0.18
N ARG A 202 -10.29 -3.92 -0.91
CA ARG A 202 -11.33 -4.97 -0.92
C ARG A 202 -10.74 -6.30 -1.38
N ALA A 203 -9.89 -6.30 -2.40
CA ALA A 203 -9.21 -7.51 -2.87
C ALA A 203 -8.28 -8.11 -1.81
N ALA A 204 -7.44 -7.28 -1.17
CA ALA A 204 -6.54 -7.71 -0.11
C ALA A 204 -7.29 -8.28 1.11
N ILE A 205 -8.41 -7.66 1.49
CA ILE A 205 -9.28 -8.13 2.58
C ILE A 205 -9.98 -9.42 2.18
N GLY A 206 -10.55 -9.51 0.97
CA GLY A 206 -11.20 -10.72 0.46
C GLY A 206 -10.27 -11.93 0.49
N ARG A 207 -9.02 -11.76 0.02
CA ARG A 207 -7.96 -12.76 0.14
C ARG A 207 -7.75 -13.23 1.58
N THR A 208 -7.65 -12.27 2.49
CA THR A 208 -7.35 -12.52 3.90
C THR A 208 -8.51 -13.26 4.60
N ILE A 209 -9.75 -12.90 4.27
CA ILE A 209 -10.95 -13.60 4.76
C ILE A 209 -10.89 -15.07 4.37
N VAL A 210 -10.65 -15.36 3.08
CA VAL A 210 -10.59 -16.75 2.61
C VAL A 210 -9.41 -17.49 3.22
N ALA A 211 -8.23 -16.86 3.31
CA ALA A 211 -7.07 -17.44 3.97
C ALA A 211 -7.33 -17.81 5.45
N ALA A 212 -8.17 -17.02 6.13
CA ALA A 212 -8.62 -17.32 7.48
C ALA A 212 -9.71 -18.40 7.57
N GLY A 213 -10.10 -19.04 6.46
CA GLY A 213 -11.16 -20.05 6.42
C GLY A 213 -12.57 -19.48 6.64
N LEU A 214 -12.75 -18.18 6.42
CA LEU A 214 -14.05 -17.50 6.53
C LEU A 214 -14.66 -17.31 5.13
N GLN A 215 -15.99 -17.17 5.09
CA GLN A 215 -16.74 -16.96 3.86
C GLN A 215 -16.99 -15.46 3.58
N PRO A 216 -16.50 -14.90 2.46
CA PRO A 216 -16.63 -13.46 2.16
C PRO A 216 -18.06 -12.96 1.98
N GLY A 217 -18.99 -13.80 1.53
CA GLY A 217 -20.39 -13.42 1.34
C GLY A 217 -21.19 -13.28 2.65
N LEU A 218 -20.66 -13.79 3.77
CA LEU A 218 -21.35 -13.77 5.06
C LEU A 218 -20.90 -12.58 5.92
N GLY A 219 -21.54 -11.43 5.68
CA GLY A 219 -21.27 -10.18 6.39
C GLY A 219 -21.69 -10.15 7.87
N LEU A 220 -21.16 -9.15 8.58
CA LEU A 220 -21.56 -8.71 9.91
C LEU A 220 -22.80 -7.80 9.83
N HIS A 221 -22.78 -6.81 8.94
CA HIS A 221 -23.91 -5.90 8.70
C HIS A 221 -24.35 -5.92 7.24
N HIS A 222 -23.42 -5.82 6.28
CA HIS A 222 -23.78 -5.85 4.87
C HIS A 222 -24.47 -7.17 4.52
N VAL A 223 -25.63 -7.07 3.89
CA VAL A 223 -26.39 -8.22 3.38
C VAL A 223 -26.80 -7.91 1.95
N GLY A 224 -26.47 -8.79 1.02
CA GLY A 224 -26.91 -8.65 -0.37
C GLY A 224 -26.89 -9.99 -1.08
N ARG A 225 -28.05 -10.42 -1.61
CA ARG A 225 -28.16 -11.71 -2.33
C ARG A 225 -27.23 -11.79 -3.54
N GLY A 226 -26.90 -10.65 -4.16
CA GLY A 226 -25.97 -10.57 -5.29
C GLY A 226 -24.56 -10.10 -4.94
N ASN A 227 -24.23 -9.85 -3.66
CA ASN A 227 -22.91 -9.38 -3.26
C ASN A 227 -22.11 -10.52 -2.61
N ALA A 228 -21.13 -11.05 -3.34
CA ALA A 228 -20.28 -12.14 -2.86
C ALA A 228 -19.23 -11.72 -1.81
N PHE A 229 -19.13 -10.43 -1.46
CA PHE A 229 -18.05 -9.89 -0.63
C PHE A 229 -18.56 -9.01 0.53
N CYS A 230 -19.78 -9.24 1.03
CA CYS A 230 -20.35 -8.46 2.13
C CYS A 230 -19.42 -8.33 3.33
N LEU A 231 -18.73 -9.40 3.74
CA LEU A 231 -17.79 -9.34 4.86
C LEU A 231 -16.54 -8.49 4.54
N ALA A 232 -16.07 -8.51 3.29
CA ALA A 232 -14.97 -7.64 2.89
C ALA A 232 -15.42 -6.17 2.90
N ASP A 233 -16.65 -5.90 2.49
CA ASP A 233 -17.27 -4.57 2.53
C ASP A 233 -17.53 -4.10 3.97
N ASP A 234 -17.70 -5.00 4.93
CA ASP A 234 -17.69 -4.65 6.35
C ASP A 234 -16.27 -4.33 6.86
N LEU A 235 -15.30 -5.23 6.59
CA LEU A 235 -13.95 -5.13 7.14
C LEU A 235 -13.10 -4.02 6.52
N ILE A 236 -13.47 -3.50 5.34
CA ILE A 236 -12.77 -2.38 4.70
C ILE A 236 -13.00 -1.05 5.42
N GLU A 237 -14.11 -0.90 6.16
CA GLU A 237 -14.57 0.38 6.68
C GLU A 237 -13.53 1.15 7.53
N PRO A 238 -12.79 0.51 8.46
CA PRO A 238 -11.75 1.20 9.22
C PRO A 238 -10.57 1.70 8.36
N PHE A 239 -10.37 1.12 7.18
CA PHE A 239 -9.19 1.35 6.33
C PHE A 239 -9.47 2.26 5.14
N ARG A 240 -10.74 2.52 4.80
CA ARG A 240 -11.09 3.50 3.75
C ARG A 240 -10.37 4.84 3.94
N PRO A 241 -10.27 5.41 5.15
CA PRO A 241 -9.56 6.68 5.34
C PRO A 241 -8.07 6.64 4.97
N LEU A 242 -7.41 5.48 4.92
CA LEU A 242 -6.02 5.40 4.44
C LEU A 242 -5.94 5.71 2.93
N VAL A 243 -6.91 5.23 2.16
CA VAL A 243 -7.06 5.57 0.74
C VAL A 243 -7.45 7.03 0.61
N ASP A 244 -8.40 7.51 1.42
CA ASP A 244 -8.85 8.90 1.38
C ASP A 244 -7.69 9.88 1.64
N GLU A 245 -6.81 9.57 2.58
CA GLU A 245 -5.62 10.38 2.84
C GLU A 245 -4.64 10.37 1.65
N ARG A 246 -4.36 9.17 1.11
CA ARG A 246 -3.45 9.01 -0.05
C ARG A 246 -3.98 9.77 -1.28
N VAL A 247 -5.27 9.64 -1.61
CA VAL A 247 -5.89 10.33 -2.75
C VAL A 247 -5.84 11.84 -2.55
N ARG A 248 -6.10 12.35 -1.35
CA ARG A 248 -5.99 13.78 -1.06
C ARG A 248 -4.56 14.30 -1.25
N GLU A 249 -3.56 13.53 -0.82
CA GLU A 249 -2.16 13.91 -1.01
C GLU A 249 -1.78 13.90 -2.49
N MET A 250 -2.22 12.89 -3.24
CA MET A 250 -2.05 12.87 -4.70
C MET A 250 -2.72 14.07 -5.38
N HIS A 251 -3.93 14.44 -4.96
CA HIS A 251 -4.60 15.65 -5.47
C HIS A 251 -3.77 16.91 -5.21
N ARG A 252 -3.22 17.08 -4.00
CA ARG A 252 -2.32 18.20 -3.66
C ARG A 252 -1.03 18.22 -4.46
N GLN A 253 -0.56 17.04 -4.88
CA GLN A 253 0.60 16.89 -5.74
C GLN A 253 0.29 17.08 -7.22
N GLY A 254 -0.97 17.34 -7.59
CA GLY A 254 -1.40 17.63 -8.95
C GLY A 254 -1.74 16.42 -9.81
N TYR A 255 -2.00 15.25 -9.21
CA TYR A 255 -2.47 14.08 -9.97
C TYR A 255 -3.91 14.32 -10.46
N VAL A 256 -4.12 14.14 -11.76
CA VAL A 256 -5.42 14.39 -12.43
C VAL A 256 -6.01 13.13 -13.07
N THR A 257 -5.18 12.18 -13.47
CA THR A 257 -5.58 10.95 -14.18
C THR A 257 -5.07 9.69 -13.48
N LEU A 258 -5.83 8.60 -13.56
CA LEU A 258 -5.45 7.27 -13.06
C LEU A 258 -4.48 6.58 -14.02
N GLU A 259 -3.33 7.20 -14.23
CA GLU A 259 -2.23 6.62 -14.98
C GLU A 259 -1.34 5.76 -14.08
N GLN A 260 -0.39 5.04 -14.66
CA GLN A 260 0.44 4.08 -13.92
C GLN A 260 1.13 4.66 -12.67
N PRO A 261 1.69 5.89 -12.67
CA PRO A 261 2.27 6.47 -11.45
C PRO A 261 1.22 6.68 -10.36
N ALA A 262 -0.01 7.01 -10.73
CA ALA A 262 -1.11 7.17 -9.78
C ALA A 262 -1.55 5.81 -9.19
N LYS A 263 -1.60 4.77 -10.02
CA LYS A 263 -1.97 3.41 -9.60
C LYS A 263 -0.92 2.82 -8.64
N ALA A 264 0.36 2.99 -8.94
CA ALA A 264 1.47 2.60 -8.06
C ALA A 264 1.40 3.30 -6.69
N GLU A 265 1.09 4.60 -6.66
CA GLU A 265 0.87 5.34 -5.42
C GLU A 265 -0.31 4.77 -4.62
N LEU A 266 -1.40 4.35 -5.26
CA LEU A 266 -2.55 3.75 -4.56
C LEU A 266 -2.24 2.33 -4.05
N LEU A 267 -1.46 1.54 -4.79
CA LEU A 267 -0.98 0.23 -4.34
C LEU A 267 -0.14 0.33 -3.07
N GLY A 268 0.62 1.42 -2.91
CA GLY A 268 1.42 1.68 -1.73
C GLY A 268 0.63 1.80 -0.41
N VAL A 269 -0.71 1.89 -0.46
CA VAL A 269 -1.57 1.85 0.73
C VAL A 269 -1.49 0.50 1.44
N LEU A 270 -1.34 -0.61 0.70
CA LEU A 270 -1.26 -1.97 1.28
C LEU A 270 -0.01 -2.19 2.14
N THR A 271 0.99 -1.35 1.96
CA THR A 271 2.26 -1.42 2.66
C THR A 271 2.43 -0.31 3.68
N THR A 272 1.40 0.49 3.93
CA THR A 272 1.40 1.46 5.04
C THR A 272 1.74 0.74 6.35
N PRO A 273 2.73 1.21 7.12
CA PRO A 273 3.04 0.69 8.45
C PRO A 273 1.87 0.86 9.41
N MET A 274 1.49 -0.23 10.06
CA MET A 274 0.36 -0.33 10.95
C MET A 274 0.77 -1.01 12.25
N GLN A 275 0.11 -0.66 13.34
CA GLN A 275 0.34 -1.21 14.68
C GLN A 275 -0.97 -1.65 15.34
N ILE A 276 -0.90 -2.70 16.16
CA ILE A 276 -2.03 -3.18 16.98
C ILE A 276 -1.67 -2.98 18.45
N GLY A 277 -2.36 -2.06 19.12
CA GLY A 277 -2.43 -1.87 20.57
C GLY A 277 -1.16 -2.13 21.40
N GLY A 278 -0.37 -1.08 21.66
CA GLY A 278 0.66 -1.05 22.72
C GLY A 278 1.86 -2.00 22.55
N LYS A 279 1.93 -2.75 21.45
CA LYS A 279 3.06 -3.61 21.11
C LYS A 279 3.97 -2.90 20.11
N PRO A 280 5.31 -3.03 20.24
CA PRO A 280 6.27 -2.44 19.30
C PRO A 280 6.30 -3.13 17.91
N GLN A 281 5.44 -4.13 17.69
CA GLN A 281 5.38 -4.83 16.42
C GLN A 281 4.57 -4.03 15.41
N THR A 282 5.30 -3.40 14.50
CA THR A 282 4.76 -2.69 13.36
C THR A 282 4.94 -3.54 12.11
N GLY A 283 4.10 -3.31 11.11
CA GLY A 283 4.19 -4.05 9.86
C GLY A 283 3.19 -3.54 8.82
N PRO A 284 3.35 -3.93 7.56
CA PRO A 284 2.54 -3.41 6.48
C PRO A 284 1.07 -3.81 6.67
N LEU A 285 0.14 -2.94 6.24
CA LEU A 285 -1.30 -3.15 6.33
C LEU A 285 -1.71 -4.54 5.85
N MET A 286 -1.21 -4.99 4.69
CA MET A 286 -1.54 -6.30 4.11
C MET A 286 -1.19 -7.50 5.01
N VAL A 287 -0.19 -7.37 5.88
CA VAL A 287 0.15 -8.39 6.89
C VAL A 287 -0.78 -8.26 8.09
N MET A 288 -1.06 -7.03 8.53
CA MET A 288 -1.94 -6.77 9.68
C MET A 288 -3.41 -7.16 9.41
N LEU A 289 -3.86 -7.16 8.15
CA LEU A 289 -5.17 -7.67 7.76
C LEU A 289 -5.37 -9.14 8.20
N HIS A 290 -4.33 -9.99 8.13
CA HIS A 290 -4.42 -11.39 8.61
C HIS A 290 -4.72 -11.47 10.10
N ARG A 291 -4.20 -10.54 10.89
CA ARG A 291 -4.50 -10.45 12.33
C ARG A 291 -5.94 -10.00 12.57
N VAL A 292 -6.48 -9.10 11.75
CA VAL A 292 -7.90 -8.71 11.81
C VAL A 292 -8.78 -9.93 11.54
N ALA A 293 -8.53 -10.66 10.45
CA ALA A 293 -9.32 -11.84 10.08
C ALA A 293 -9.21 -12.97 11.12
N ALA A 294 -8.01 -13.19 11.68
CA ALA A 294 -7.81 -14.16 12.76
C ALA A 294 -8.58 -13.77 14.03
N SER A 295 -8.53 -12.49 14.44
CA SER A 295 -9.31 -12.02 15.60
C SER A 295 -10.82 -12.11 15.37
N LEU A 296 -11.28 -11.93 14.12
CA LEU A 296 -12.68 -12.10 13.76
C LEU A 296 -13.10 -13.58 13.87
N ALA A 297 -12.28 -14.50 13.37
CA ALA A 297 -12.51 -15.93 13.53
C ALA A 297 -12.58 -16.33 15.02
N GLY A 298 -11.64 -15.84 15.85
CA GLY A 298 -11.67 -16.04 17.29
C GLY A 298 -12.93 -15.45 17.96
N CYS A 299 -13.45 -14.32 17.45
CA CYS A 299 -14.72 -13.76 17.93
C CYS A 299 -15.91 -14.66 17.61
N TYR A 300 -15.92 -15.31 16.44
CA TYR A 300 -16.97 -16.27 16.07
C TYR A 300 -16.90 -17.54 16.92
N ALA A 301 -15.70 -18.04 17.20
CA ALA A 301 -15.47 -19.19 18.08
C ALA A 301 -15.70 -18.88 19.58
N GLY A 302 -15.86 -17.60 19.95
CA GLY A 302 -16.04 -17.16 21.35
C GLY A 302 -14.73 -17.06 22.15
N GLU A 303 -13.59 -17.21 21.50
CA GLU A 303 -12.24 -17.10 22.08
C GLU A 303 -11.83 -15.64 22.28
N GLU A 304 -12.28 -14.76 21.38
CA GLU A 304 -11.99 -13.33 21.40
C GLU A 304 -13.27 -12.50 21.61
N ARG A 305 -13.12 -11.31 22.18
CA ARG A 305 -14.24 -10.38 22.40
C ARG A 305 -14.21 -9.15 21.49
N ARG A 306 -13.06 -8.85 20.90
CA ARG A 306 -12.81 -7.61 20.13
C ARG A 306 -11.99 -7.90 18.90
N LEU A 307 -12.21 -7.10 17.86
CA LEU A 307 -11.40 -7.12 16.66
C LEU A 307 -10.05 -6.46 16.91
N ALA A 308 -8.99 -7.08 16.40
CA ALA A 308 -7.64 -6.53 16.42
C ALA A 308 -7.45 -5.53 15.28
N ILE A 309 -8.20 -4.42 15.30
CA ILE A 309 -8.16 -3.38 14.26
C ILE A 309 -6.85 -2.58 14.41
N PRO A 310 -5.92 -2.65 13.45
CA PRO A 310 -4.68 -1.90 13.51
C PRO A 310 -4.89 -0.42 13.21
N LEU A 311 -4.02 0.42 13.76
CA LEU A 311 -3.94 1.85 13.51
C LEU A 311 -2.62 2.21 12.81
N PRO A 312 -2.58 3.27 12.00
CA PRO A 312 -1.30 3.81 11.52
C PRO A 312 -0.40 4.22 12.70
N GLU A 313 0.90 4.19 12.50
CA GLU A 313 1.85 4.66 13.52
C GLU A 313 1.63 6.14 13.88
N PRO A 314 1.75 6.54 15.17
CA PRO A 314 1.63 7.92 15.59
C PRO A 314 2.69 8.80 14.90
N ASN A 315 2.31 10.00 14.45
CA ASN A 315 3.12 10.95 13.66
C ASN A 315 3.35 10.59 12.18
N MET A 316 2.76 9.50 11.68
CA MET A 316 2.75 9.23 10.25
C MET A 316 1.67 10.06 9.55
N ARG A 317 2.08 11.01 8.70
CA ARG A 317 1.26 11.37 7.54
C ARG A 317 1.47 10.28 6.51
N ILE A 318 0.42 9.79 5.85
CA ILE A 318 0.54 8.83 4.73
C ILE A 318 1.10 9.59 3.52
N THR A 319 2.31 10.13 3.66
CA THR A 319 3.09 10.59 2.54
C THR A 319 3.47 9.33 1.78
N GLY A 320 3.04 9.25 0.52
CA GLY A 320 3.54 8.25 -0.43
C GLY A 320 5.03 8.07 -0.21
N TYR A 321 5.45 6.80 -0.17
CA TYR A 321 6.83 6.36 0.01
C TYR A 321 7.80 7.48 -0.34
N ARG A 322 8.39 8.13 0.67
CA ARG A 322 9.52 9.01 0.41
C ARG A 322 10.70 8.10 0.15
N LEU A 323 10.70 7.47 -1.03
CA LEU A 323 11.92 7.06 -1.69
C LEU A 323 12.79 8.31 -1.71
N MET A 324 13.91 8.22 -1.03
CA MET A 324 14.91 9.26 -0.90
C MET A 324 16.07 8.84 -1.78
N TRP A 325 16.75 9.80 -2.40
CA TRP A 325 18.02 9.59 -3.04
C TRP A 325 19.08 10.29 -2.23
N VAL A 326 20.16 9.57 -1.92
CA VAL A 326 21.37 10.16 -1.35
C VAL A 326 22.37 10.32 -2.49
N LEU A 327 22.73 11.56 -2.79
CA LEU A 327 23.74 11.92 -3.77
C LEU A 327 25.03 12.27 -3.03
N ALA A 328 26.09 11.52 -3.27
CA ALA A 328 27.45 11.84 -2.85
C ALA A 328 28.22 12.44 -4.03
N MET A 329 28.62 13.70 -3.89
CA MET A 329 29.44 14.43 -4.85
C MET A 329 30.79 14.69 -4.19
N PHE A 330 31.89 14.46 -4.88
CA PHE A 330 33.20 14.66 -4.29
C PHE A 330 34.23 15.21 -5.26
N ASP A 331 35.23 15.89 -4.72
CA ASP A 331 36.41 16.32 -5.44
C ASP A 331 37.63 15.97 -4.61
N LEU A 332 38.32 14.90 -5.02
CA LEU A 332 39.46 14.33 -4.27
C LEU A 332 40.73 14.46 -5.12
N PRO A 333 41.88 14.77 -4.51
CA PRO A 333 43.14 14.88 -5.23
C PRO A 333 43.54 13.55 -5.89
N THR A 334 44.22 13.62 -7.04
CA THR A 334 44.67 12.45 -7.82
C THR A 334 46.10 12.58 -8.36
N ASP A 335 46.81 13.61 -7.89
CA ASP A 335 48.17 13.98 -8.26
C ASP A 335 49.22 13.01 -7.69
N THR A 336 49.05 12.58 -6.44
CA THR A 336 49.97 11.66 -5.76
C THR A 336 49.49 10.21 -5.79
N ARG A 337 50.41 9.26 -5.56
CA ARG A 337 50.07 7.83 -5.47
C ARG A 337 49.11 7.54 -4.32
N ASP A 338 49.31 8.18 -3.17
CA ASP A 338 48.45 8.02 -2.00
C ASP A 338 47.08 8.66 -2.20
N ALA A 339 47.01 9.84 -2.85
CA ALA A 339 45.75 10.47 -3.20
C ALA A 339 44.90 9.60 -4.16
N ARG A 340 45.52 9.01 -5.19
CA ARG A 340 44.85 8.04 -6.08
C ARG A 340 44.38 6.78 -5.36
N ARG A 341 45.15 6.30 -4.37
CA ARG A 341 44.74 5.17 -3.53
C ARG A 341 43.52 5.52 -2.69
N ASN A 342 43.52 6.69 -2.04
CA ASN A 342 42.41 7.17 -1.22
C ASN A 342 41.14 7.42 -2.06
N TYR A 343 41.28 8.00 -3.26
CA TYR A 343 40.18 8.11 -4.24
C TYR A 343 39.57 6.74 -4.53
N THR A 344 40.42 5.75 -4.85
CA THR A 344 39.99 4.40 -5.21
C THR A 344 39.30 3.70 -4.03
N LEU A 345 39.81 3.86 -2.81
CA LEU A 345 39.23 3.29 -1.60
C LEU A 345 37.86 3.90 -1.32
N PHE A 346 37.74 5.23 -1.33
CA PHE A 346 36.47 5.92 -1.09
C PHE A 346 35.42 5.54 -2.12
N ARG A 347 35.80 5.52 -3.41
CA ARG A 347 34.92 5.06 -4.50
C ARG A 347 34.45 3.62 -4.29
N LYS A 348 35.36 2.69 -3.94
CA LYS A 348 35.00 1.30 -3.67
C LYS A 348 34.04 1.18 -2.49
N GLN A 349 34.22 2.00 -1.45
CA GLN A 349 33.33 2.04 -0.30
C GLN A 349 31.92 2.49 -0.70
N LEU A 350 31.79 3.55 -1.49
CA LEU A 350 30.49 4.00 -2.01
C LEU A 350 29.78 2.89 -2.80
N ILE A 351 30.50 2.25 -3.74
CA ILE A 351 29.95 1.15 -4.55
C ILE A 351 29.54 -0.03 -3.67
N SER A 352 30.35 -0.42 -2.68
CA SER A 352 30.01 -1.51 -1.75
C SER A 352 28.80 -1.20 -0.87
N ASN A 353 28.56 0.08 -0.58
CA ASN A 353 27.36 0.57 0.09
C ASN A 353 26.18 0.76 -0.87
N GLY A 354 26.29 0.29 -2.11
CA GLY A 354 25.25 0.29 -3.12
C GLY A 354 24.92 1.68 -3.68
N PHE A 355 25.91 2.58 -3.71
CA PHE A 355 25.85 3.77 -4.54
C PHE A 355 26.25 3.45 -5.98
N GLN A 356 25.59 4.11 -6.92
CA GLN A 356 25.80 3.94 -8.35
C GLN A 356 26.35 5.23 -8.95
N GLN A 357 27.30 5.09 -9.87
CA GLN A 357 27.95 6.25 -10.49
C GLN A 357 26.99 6.90 -11.50
N MET A 358 26.69 8.18 -11.32
CA MET A 358 25.91 8.98 -12.26
C MET A 358 26.80 9.79 -13.21
N GLN A 359 27.82 10.44 -12.65
CA GLN A 359 28.82 11.18 -13.41
C GLN A 359 30.19 10.97 -12.74
N TYR A 360 31.26 11.51 -13.33
CA TYR A 360 32.55 11.52 -12.63
C TYR A 360 32.41 12.22 -11.28
N SER A 361 32.79 11.49 -10.24
CA SER A 361 32.71 11.92 -8.84
C SER A 361 31.32 12.29 -8.32
N VAL A 362 30.25 11.84 -8.99
CA VAL A 362 28.86 11.96 -8.51
C VAL A 362 28.22 10.58 -8.47
N TYR A 363 27.79 10.17 -7.28
CA TYR A 363 27.24 8.86 -7.01
C TYR A 363 25.89 9.00 -6.31
N ALA A 364 24.92 8.19 -6.70
CA ALA A 364 23.58 8.23 -6.11
C ALA A 364 23.14 6.86 -5.61
N ARG A 365 22.36 6.86 -4.53
CA ARG A 365 21.78 5.67 -3.94
C ARG A 365 20.29 5.88 -3.65
N PRO A 366 19.39 5.04 -4.18
CA PRO A 366 18.01 5.03 -3.75
C PRO A 366 17.92 4.45 -2.33
N CYS A 367 17.14 5.11 -1.49
CA CYS A 367 16.89 4.77 -0.10
C CYS A 367 15.36 4.67 0.09
N PRO A 368 14.84 3.55 0.62
CA PRO A 368 13.40 3.32 0.77
C PRO A 368 12.72 4.22 1.79
N SER A 369 13.49 4.90 2.66
CA SER A 369 12.99 5.86 3.64
C SER A 369 14.04 6.91 4.00
N ARG A 370 13.61 7.93 4.76
CA ARG A 370 14.51 8.96 5.30
C ARG A 370 15.49 8.39 6.32
N GLU A 371 15.04 7.48 7.19
CA GLU A 371 15.86 6.82 8.19
C GLU A 371 16.94 5.96 7.52
N ASN A 372 16.60 5.28 6.42
CA ASN A 372 17.60 4.55 5.64
C ASN A 372 18.63 5.48 4.99
N ALA A 373 18.19 6.64 4.47
CA ALA A 373 19.08 7.66 3.94
C ALA A 373 20.05 8.19 5.03
N GLU A 374 19.56 8.41 6.26
CA GLU A 374 20.36 8.85 7.41
C GLU A 374 21.42 7.80 7.82
N VAL A 375 21.08 6.50 7.79
CA VAL A 375 22.07 5.42 7.99
C VAL A 375 23.20 5.49 6.95
N HIS A 376 22.87 5.73 5.68
CA HIS A 376 23.86 5.79 4.62
C HIS A 376 24.68 7.09 4.64
N LEU A 377 24.09 8.20 5.07
CA LEU A 377 24.81 9.45 5.37
C LEU A 377 25.88 9.22 6.44
N ALA A 378 25.51 8.60 7.57
CA ALA A 378 26.46 8.28 8.64
C ALA A 378 27.60 7.34 8.18
N ARG A 379 27.32 6.41 7.27
CA ARG A 379 28.35 5.53 6.69
C ARG A 379 29.33 6.26 5.79
N ILE A 380 28.88 7.26 5.03
CA ILE A 380 29.77 8.11 4.23
C ILE A 380 30.68 8.91 5.16
N GLU A 381 30.10 9.52 6.20
CA GLU A 381 30.82 10.31 7.20
C GLU A 381 31.93 9.49 7.88
N ALA A 382 31.63 8.24 8.24
CA ALA A 382 32.62 7.34 8.86
C ALA A 382 33.80 6.94 7.95
N HIS A 383 33.68 7.14 6.63
CA HIS A 383 34.69 6.71 5.65
C HIS A 383 35.22 7.90 4.81
N LEU A 384 35.12 9.12 5.31
CA LEU A 384 35.63 10.29 4.59
C LEU A 384 37.15 10.16 4.32
N PRO A 385 37.61 10.50 3.11
CA PRO A 385 39.03 10.49 2.78
C PRO A 385 39.75 11.63 3.55
N PRO A 386 41.06 11.50 3.80
CA PRO A 386 41.82 12.47 4.59
C PRO A 386 42.01 13.84 3.92
N ALA A 387 41.74 13.95 2.62
CA ALA A 387 41.85 15.18 1.84
C ALA A 387 40.83 15.20 0.70
N GLY A 388 40.41 16.40 0.29
CA GLY A 388 39.38 16.64 -0.72
C GLY A 388 38.03 17.03 -0.12
N GLU A 389 37.07 17.38 -0.97
CA GLU A 389 35.72 17.76 -0.58
C GLU A 389 34.74 16.61 -0.85
N VAL A 390 33.83 16.35 0.10
CA VAL A 390 32.67 15.47 -0.10
C VAL A 390 31.43 16.23 0.31
N ARG A 391 30.46 16.36 -0.61
CA ARG A 391 29.15 16.96 -0.40
C ARG A 391 28.10 15.89 -0.54
N VAL A 392 27.18 15.83 0.41
CA VAL A 392 26.08 14.88 0.36
C VAL A 392 24.75 15.62 0.36
N LEU A 393 23.87 15.24 -0.56
CA LEU A 393 22.54 15.81 -0.71
C LEU A 393 21.51 14.69 -0.67
N ALA A 394 20.52 14.81 0.22
CA ALA A 394 19.37 13.93 0.25
C ALA A 394 18.18 14.62 -0.43
N ILE A 395 17.65 14.03 -1.49
CA ILE A 395 16.46 14.52 -2.21
C ILE A 395 15.39 13.46 -2.27
N THR A 396 14.13 13.86 -2.46
CA THR A 396 13.04 12.92 -2.72
C THR A 396 13.13 12.35 -4.14
N ASP A 397 12.55 11.19 -4.37
CA ASP A 397 12.40 10.57 -5.69
C ASP A 397 11.80 11.55 -6.72
N LYS A 398 10.73 12.27 -6.36
CA LYS A 398 10.13 13.31 -7.22
C LYS A 398 11.07 14.46 -7.53
N GLN A 399 11.95 14.84 -6.60
CA GLN A 399 12.97 15.88 -6.87
C GLN A 399 14.06 15.35 -7.79
N PHE A 400 14.45 14.08 -7.63
CA PHE A 400 15.40 13.40 -8.52
C PHE A 400 14.84 13.29 -9.95
N GLU A 401 13.57 12.87 -10.11
CA GLU A 401 12.87 12.81 -11.41
C GLU A 401 12.72 14.16 -12.10
N ARG A 402 12.59 15.25 -11.34
CA ARG A 402 12.48 16.61 -11.88
C ARG A 402 13.83 17.18 -12.34
N MET A 403 14.93 16.47 -12.13
CA MET A 403 16.26 16.90 -12.56
C MET A 403 16.31 17.04 -14.08
N GLN A 404 16.77 18.19 -14.57
CA GLN A 404 16.92 18.43 -16.00
C GLN A 404 18.36 18.10 -16.42
N ILE A 405 18.51 17.23 -17.42
CA ILE A 405 19.83 16.86 -17.96
C ILE A 405 20.01 17.51 -19.34
N PHE A 406 21.11 18.24 -19.49
CA PHE A 406 21.51 18.89 -20.74
C PHE A 406 22.84 18.30 -21.23
N TRP A 407 22.97 18.08 -22.53
CA TRP A 407 24.23 17.71 -23.17
C TRP A 407 24.50 18.68 -24.34
N GLY A 408 25.45 19.59 -24.16
CA GLY A 408 25.59 20.76 -25.04
C GLY A 408 24.34 21.66 -24.99
N ARG A 409 23.86 22.16 -26.15
CA ARG A 409 22.62 22.98 -26.26
C ARG A 409 21.34 22.13 -26.42
N LYS A 410 21.40 20.80 -26.31
CA LYS A 410 20.24 19.92 -26.51
C LYS A 410 19.83 19.27 -25.18
N ARG A 411 18.52 19.26 -24.91
CA ARG A 411 17.92 18.54 -23.78
C ARG A 411 17.99 17.03 -24.04
N ARG A 412 18.44 16.25 -23.07
CA ARG A 412 18.41 14.78 -23.13
C ARG A 412 17.36 14.25 -22.17
N ALA A 413 16.80 13.08 -22.47
CA ALA A 413 16.03 12.32 -21.49
C ALA A 413 16.94 11.90 -20.34
N ILE A 414 16.39 11.86 -19.13
CA ILE A 414 17.08 11.43 -17.91
C ILE A 414 17.60 10.00 -18.12
N GLU A 415 18.83 9.70 -17.68
CA GLU A 415 19.32 8.32 -17.68
C GLU A 415 18.35 7.46 -16.87
N GLN A 416 17.92 6.32 -17.42
CA GLN A 416 17.00 5.46 -16.67
C GLN A 416 17.66 5.07 -15.36
N PRO A 417 16.97 5.20 -14.22
CA PRO A 417 17.51 4.75 -12.95
C PRO A 417 17.99 3.31 -13.15
N PRO A 418 19.21 2.99 -12.69
CA PRO A 418 19.78 1.67 -12.87
C PRO A 418 18.82 0.63 -12.32
N HIS A 419 18.48 -0.37 -13.14
CA HIS A 419 17.45 -1.39 -12.90
C HIS A 419 17.19 -1.58 -11.41
N GLN A 420 16.24 -0.81 -10.92
CA GLN A 420 15.70 -1.01 -9.60
C GLN A 420 15.07 -2.39 -9.70
N LEU A 421 15.36 -3.26 -8.75
CA LEU A 421 14.56 -4.46 -8.51
C LEU A 421 13.19 -3.95 -8.09
N GLU A 422 12.44 -3.46 -9.06
CA GLU A 422 11.10 -2.96 -8.88
C GLU A 422 10.27 -4.13 -8.38
N LEU A 423 9.44 -3.80 -7.40
CA LEU A 423 8.28 -4.57 -7.02
C LEU A 423 7.53 -4.90 -8.31
N PHE A 424 7.71 -6.12 -8.79
CA PHE A 424 6.86 -6.70 -9.81
C PHE A 424 5.46 -6.76 -9.25
#